data_AF-F7S477-F1
#
_entry.id   AF-F7S477-F1
#
_cell.length_a   1.000
_cell.length_b   1.000
_cell.length_c   1.000
_cell.angle_alpha   90.00
_cell.angle_beta   90.00
_cell.angle_gamma   90.00
#
_symmetry.space_group_name_H-M   'P 1'
#
loop_
_entity.id
_entity.type
_entity.pdbx_description
1 polymer ?
#
loop_
_entity_poly.entity_id
_entity_poly.type
_entity_poly.pdbx_seq_one_letter_code
_entity_poly.pdbx_strand_id
1 'polypeptide(L)'
;MLLKLIDRGFNLVADDQVQVAGDQVSAPDTLAGMIELRGIGLFGVPAVRQATLKLVVQLCGIEERLPKPRTNDILNAPEITINPHSCSASIRIHWALDALGGRRMQYCGSFVE
;
A
#
# COMPACT_ATOMS: atom_id res chain seq x y z
N MET A 1 7.44 -0.01 -7.94
CA MET A 1 7.30 0.27 -6.49
C MET A 1 7.20 -1.02 -5.68
N LEU A 2 6.33 -1.97 -6.06
CA LEU A 2 6.11 -3.25 -5.39
C LEU A 2 7.41 -3.98 -4.98
N LEU A 3 8.33 -4.21 -5.92
CA LEU A 3 9.60 -4.90 -5.62
C LEU A 3 10.40 -4.25 -4.48
N LYS A 4 10.42 -2.90 -4.40
CA LYS A 4 11.11 -2.18 -3.32
C LYS A 4 10.44 -2.36 -1.95
N LEU A 5 9.13 -2.64 -1.92
CA LEU A 5 8.42 -2.98 -0.70
C LEU A 5 8.72 -4.42 -0.30
N ILE A 6 8.74 -5.36 -1.25
CA ILE A 6 9.11 -6.75 -0.99
C ILE A 6 10.54 -6.84 -0.44
N ASP A 7 11.51 -6.13 -1.05
CA ASP A 7 12.90 -6.04 -0.56
C ASP A 7 13.01 -5.47 0.86
N ARG A 8 11.98 -4.73 1.31
CA ARG A 8 11.88 -4.17 2.67
C ARG A 8 11.17 -5.10 3.66
N GLY A 9 10.84 -6.32 3.25
CA GLY A 9 10.22 -7.34 4.10
C GLY A 9 8.68 -7.34 4.08
N PHE A 10 8.05 -6.64 3.13
CA PHE A 10 6.60 -6.75 2.94
C PHE A 10 6.24 -8.03 2.21
N ASN A 11 5.19 -8.72 2.66
CA ASN A 11 4.61 -9.85 1.94
C ASN A 11 3.55 -9.36 0.95
N LEU A 12 3.46 -10.01 -0.21
CA LEU A 12 2.39 -9.77 -1.15
C LEU A 12 1.07 -10.34 -0.60
N VAL A 13 -0.04 -9.63 -0.82
CA VAL A 13 -1.38 -10.23 -0.70
C VAL A 13 -1.88 -10.61 -2.09
N ALA A 14 -1.91 -9.62 -2.99
CA ALA A 14 -2.41 -9.73 -4.35
C ALA A 14 -1.73 -8.68 -5.26
N ASP A 15 -1.68 -8.97 -6.55
CA ASP A 15 -1.27 -8.04 -7.62
C ASP A 15 -2.38 -8.00 -8.69
N ASP A 16 -2.54 -6.86 -9.35
CA ASP A 16 -3.59 -6.52 -10.34
C ASP A 16 -5.06 -6.62 -9.88
N GLN A 17 -5.49 -7.72 -9.27
CA GLN A 17 -6.86 -7.91 -8.79
C GLN A 17 -6.88 -8.28 -7.31
N VAL A 18 -7.73 -7.59 -6.55
CA VAL A 18 -7.88 -7.78 -5.11
C VAL A 18 -9.34 -8.07 -4.80
N GLN A 19 -9.59 -9.14 -4.05
CA GLN A 19 -10.91 -9.41 -3.48
C GLN A 19 -11.03 -8.68 -2.14
N VAL A 20 -12.12 -7.93 -1.96
CA VAL A 20 -12.36 -7.11 -0.78
C VAL A 20 -13.68 -7.54 -0.12
N ALA A 21 -13.61 -7.87 1.17
CA ALA A 21 -14.76 -8.22 2.00
C ALA A 21 -14.69 -7.46 3.33
N GLY A 22 -15.39 -6.32 3.41
CA GLY A 22 -15.22 -5.38 4.52
C GLY A 22 -13.80 -4.79 4.52
N ASP A 23 -13.08 -4.91 5.63
CA ASP A 23 -11.69 -4.50 5.74
C ASP A 23 -10.69 -5.62 5.42
N GLN A 24 -11.16 -6.81 5.00
CA GLN A 24 -10.27 -7.91 4.63
C GLN A 24 -10.00 -7.95 3.13
N VAL A 25 -8.73 -8.12 2.78
CA VAL A 25 -8.24 -8.21 1.41
C VAL A 25 -7.55 -9.55 1.14
N SER A 26 -7.77 -10.10 -0.05
CA SER A 26 -7.16 -11.38 -0.50
C SER A 26 -6.95 -11.38 -2.02
N ALA A 27 -6.14 -12.31 -2.51
CA ALA A 27 -6.00 -12.55 -3.94
C ALA A 27 -7.06 -13.54 -4.44
N PRO A 28 -7.55 -13.39 -5.69
CA PRO A 28 -8.18 -14.51 -6.40
C PRO A 28 -7.23 -15.70 -6.49
N ASP A 29 -7.75 -16.93 -6.36
CA ASP A 29 -6.94 -18.16 -6.38
C ASP A 29 -6.04 -18.27 -7.62
N THR A 30 -6.53 -17.81 -8.77
CA THR A 30 -5.81 -17.85 -10.05
C THR A 30 -4.64 -16.86 -10.14
N LEU A 31 -4.52 -15.91 -9.22
CA LEU A 31 -3.50 -14.84 -9.21
C LEU A 31 -2.63 -14.85 -7.96
N ALA A 32 -2.91 -15.72 -7.00
CA ALA A 32 -2.22 -15.75 -5.71
C ALA A 32 -0.71 -15.98 -5.86
N GLY A 33 0.09 -15.11 -5.24
CA GLY A 33 1.55 -15.24 -5.21
C GLY A 33 2.26 -14.93 -6.52
N MET A 34 1.57 -14.38 -7.51
CA MET A 34 2.14 -14.02 -8.81
C MET A 34 2.24 -12.51 -8.97
N ILE A 35 3.31 -12.06 -9.64
CA ILE A 35 3.48 -10.68 -10.08
C ILE A 35 3.93 -10.65 -11.54
N GLU A 36 3.46 -9.66 -12.31
CA GLU A 36 3.98 -9.37 -13.65
C GLU A 36 5.04 -8.28 -13.60
N LEU A 37 6.27 -8.62 -14.02
CA LEU A 37 7.32 -7.65 -14.26
C LEU A 37 7.39 -7.36 -15.76
N ARG A 38 6.73 -6.28 -16.17
CA ARG A 38 6.68 -5.84 -17.59
C ARG A 38 8.09 -5.76 -18.19
N GLY A 39 8.26 -6.40 -19.34
CA GLY A 39 9.54 -6.51 -20.04
C GLY A 39 10.46 -7.64 -19.54
N ILE A 40 10.04 -8.41 -18.54
CA ILE A 40 10.79 -9.54 -17.98
C ILE A 40 9.94 -10.82 -17.96
N GLY A 41 8.75 -10.79 -17.34
CA GLY A 41 7.85 -11.94 -17.27
C GLY A 41 7.08 -12.05 -15.96
N LEU A 42 6.45 -13.21 -15.74
CA LEU A 42 5.71 -13.55 -14.52
C LEU A 42 6.63 -14.22 -13.49
N PHE A 43 6.48 -13.83 -12.22
CA PHE A 43 7.30 -14.36 -11.12
C PHE A 43 6.43 -14.78 -9.95
N GLY A 44 6.83 -15.88 -9.30
CA GLY A 44 6.31 -16.28 -7.99
C GLY A 44 7.03 -15.53 -6.88
N VAL A 45 6.27 -15.03 -5.89
CA VAL A 45 6.82 -14.35 -4.71
C VAL A 45 6.14 -14.82 -3.43
N PRO A 46 6.78 -14.65 -2.25
CA PRO A 46 6.12 -14.90 -0.98
C PRO A 46 4.83 -14.08 -0.86
N ALA A 47 3.72 -14.77 -0.61
CA ALA A 47 2.42 -14.15 -0.44
C ALA A 47 1.68 -14.71 0.78
N VAL A 48 0.85 -13.87 1.38
CA VAL A 48 -0.08 -14.23 2.44
C VAL A 48 -1.49 -14.32 1.85
N ARG A 49 -2.28 -15.27 2.34
CA ARG A 49 -3.63 -15.51 1.81
C ARG A 49 -4.59 -14.35 2.01
N GLN A 50 -4.43 -13.62 3.11
CA GLN A 50 -5.33 -12.55 3.51
C GLN A 50 -4.59 -11.53 4.38
N ALA A 51 -5.03 -10.29 4.34
CA ALA A 51 -4.61 -9.24 5.26
C ALA A 51 -5.76 -8.27 5.55
N THR A 52 -5.64 -7.52 6.64
CA THR A 52 -6.57 -6.43 6.96
C THR A 52 -6.08 -5.13 6.33
N LEU A 53 -6.95 -4.46 5.59
CA LEU A 53 -6.73 -3.16 4.99
C LEU A 53 -6.63 -2.09 6.08
N LYS A 54 -5.49 -1.39 6.12
CA LYS A 54 -5.23 -0.31 7.08
C LYS A 54 -4.91 1.04 6.44
N LEU A 55 -4.50 1.03 5.17
CA LEU A 55 -4.07 2.23 4.46
C LEU A 55 -4.37 2.08 2.98
N VAL A 56 -4.98 3.10 2.39
CA VAL A 56 -5.09 3.27 0.94
C VAL A 56 -4.06 4.29 0.49
N VAL A 57 -3.28 3.94 -0.52
CA VAL A 57 -2.29 4.84 -1.11
C VAL A 57 -2.69 5.15 -2.54
N GLN A 58 -3.25 6.32 -2.75
CA GLN A 58 -3.56 6.81 -4.09
C GLN A 58 -2.26 7.25 -4.77
N LEU A 59 -1.94 6.62 -5.90
CA LEU A 59 -0.77 6.99 -6.68
C LEU A 59 -1.13 8.16 -7.62
N CYS A 60 -0.60 9.35 -7.33
CA CYS A 60 -0.84 10.56 -8.12
C CYS A 60 0.40 11.48 -8.11
N GLY A 61 0.59 12.26 -9.17
CA GLY A 61 1.74 13.16 -9.32
C GLY A 61 1.69 14.43 -8.47
N ILE A 62 0.53 14.83 -7.94
CA ILE A 62 0.36 16.05 -7.16
C ILE A 62 0.26 15.69 -5.68
N GLU A 63 1.23 16.13 -4.89
CA GLU A 63 1.31 15.90 -3.45
C GLU A 63 1.16 17.23 -2.70
N GLU A 64 0.31 17.28 -1.69
CA GLU A 64 0.21 18.42 -0.78
C GLU A 64 1.44 18.46 0.14
N ARG A 65 1.96 19.66 0.42
CA ARG A 65 3.09 19.83 1.35
C ARG A 65 2.74 19.40 2.77
N LEU A 66 1.53 19.70 3.23
CA LEU A 66 0.98 19.30 4.51
C LEU A 66 -0.46 18.80 4.30
N PRO A 67 -0.66 17.50 4.08
CA PRO A 67 -1.98 16.94 3.83
C PRO A 67 -2.82 16.88 5.11
N LYS A 68 -4.13 17.07 5.00
CA LYS A 68 -5.07 16.78 6.10
C LYS A 68 -5.41 15.28 6.17
N PRO A 69 -5.89 14.77 7.32
CA PRO A 69 -6.45 13.43 7.37
C PRO A 69 -7.59 13.23 6.37
N ARG A 70 -7.57 12.10 5.66
CA ARG A 70 -8.61 11.70 4.71
C ARG A 70 -8.91 10.22 4.85
N THR A 71 -10.15 9.85 4.54
CA THR A 71 -10.62 8.46 4.47
C THR A 71 -11.04 8.18 3.04
N ASN A 72 -10.67 7.02 2.51
CA ASN A 72 -11.11 6.60 1.18
C ASN A 72 -12.61 6.25 1.22
N ASP A 73 -13.41 6.84 0.33
CA ASP A 73 -14.87 6.70 0.33
C ASP A 73 -15.39 5.29 0.01
N ILE A 74 -14.59 4.48 -0.70
CA ILE A 74 -15.00 3.13 -1.15
C ILE A 74 -14.55 2.08 -0.14
N LEU A 75 -13.30 2.19 0.31
CA LEU A 75 -12.64 1.19 1.13
C LEU A 75 -12.70 1.50 2.63
N ASN A 76 -13.19 2.69 3.00
CA ASN A 76 -13.38 3.15 4.38
C ASN A 76 -12.12 2.99 5.26
N ALA A 77 -10.96 3.36 4.71
CA ALA A 77 -9.67 3.30 5.39
C ALA A 77 -8.91 4.63 5.20
N PRO A 78 -7.96 4.99 6.08
CA PRO A 78 -7.11 6.17 5.91
C PRO A 78 -6.48 6.20 4.52
N GLU A 79 -6.50 7.38 3.89
CA GLU A 79 -5.99 7.57 2.54
C GLU A 79 -4.89 8.62 2.51
N ILE A 80 -3.81 8.31 1.79
CA ILE A 80 -2.77 9.26 1.42
C ILE A 80 -2.53 9.27 -0.08
N THR A 81 -1.91 10.35 -0.56
CA THR A 81 -1.46 10.45 -1.94
C THR A 81 0.06 10.40 -2.01
N ILE A 82 0.60 9.56 -2.90
CA ILE A 82 2.04 9.46 -3.14
C ILE A 82 2.34 9.49 -4.64
N ASN A 83 3.38 10.25 -5.03
CA ASN A 83 3.94 10.16 -6.38
C ASN A 83 4.70 8.83 -6.56
N PRO A 84 4.24 7.91 -7.42
CA PRO A 84 4.87 6.60 -7.59
C PRO A 84 6.27 6.65 -8.20
N HIS A 85 6.61 7.73 -8.90
CA HIS A 85 7.93 7.92 -9.54
C HIS A 85 8.98 8.46 -8.58
N SER A 86 8.58 8.92 -7.39
CA SER A 86 9.54 9.33 -6.37
C SER A 86 10.40 8.16 -5.90
N CYS A 87 11.73 8.35 -5.87
CA CYS A 87 12.65 7.33 -5.36
C CYS A 87 12.31 6.88 -3.93
N SER A 88 11.71 7.76 -3.14
CA SER A 88 11.30 7.51 -1.74
C SER A 88 9.86 7.01 -1.58
N ALA A 89 9.09 6.77 -2.65
CA ALA A 89 7.67 6.38 -2.55
C ALA A 89 7.46 5.16 -1.63
N SER A 90 8.18 4.06 -1.88
CA SER A 90 8.08 2.83 -1.08
C SER A 90 8.40 3.02 0.41
N ILE A 91 9.42 3.80 0.75
CA ILE A 91 9.77 4.04 2.16
C ILE A 91 8.76 4.97 2.85
N ARG A 92 8.17 5.92 2.12
CA ARG A 92 7.08 6.77 2.64
C ARG A 92 5.83 5.94 2.95
N ILE A 93 5.49 4.96 2.12
CA ILE A 93 4.38 4.02 2.40
C ILE A 93 4.66 3.23 3.69
N HIS A 94 5.89 2.71 3.85
CA HIS A 94 6.27 2.01 5.07
C HIS A 94 6.12 2.92 6.31
N TRP A 95 6.65 4.14 6.25
CA TRP A 95 6.54 5.09 7.36
C TRP A 95 5.10 5.47 7.69
N ALA A 96 4.24 5.59 6.67
CA ALA A 96 2.82 5.84 6.87
C ALA A 96 2.14 4.68 7.63
N LEU A 97 2.44 3.43 7.24
CA LEU A 97 1.92 2.25 7.94
C LEU A 97 2.46 2.12 9.36
N ASP A 98 3.72 2.50 9.61
CA ASP A 98 4.29 2.59 10.96
C ASP A 98 3.59 3.64 11.82
N ALA A 99 3.28 4.80 11.24
CA ALA A 99 2.58 5.87 11.96
C ALA A 99 1.17 5.42 12.37
N LEU A 100 0.40 4.84 11.45
CA LEU A 100 -0.91 4.25 11.74
C LEU A 100 -0.84 3.11 12.77
N GLY A 101 0.25 2.34 12.75
CA GLY A 101 0.49 1.26 13.71
C GLY A 101 1.07 1.70 15.04
N GLY A 102 1.23 3.00 15.31
CA GLY A 102 1.82 3.54 16.54
C GLY A 102 3.32 3.26 16.72
N ARG A 103 3.99 2.75 15.68
CA ARG A 103 5.45 2.47 15.68
C ARG A 103 6.27 3.70 15.33
N ARG A 104 5.62 4.76 14.85
CA ARG A 104 6.26 6.03 14.49
C ARG A 104 5.37 7.20 14.89
N MET A 105 5.96 8.23 15.45
CA MET A 105 5.25 9.46 15.81
C MET A 105 5.08 10.36 14.58
N GLN A 106 3.87 10.90 14.40
CA GLN A 106 3.57 11.98 13.47
C GLN A 106 3.09 13.19 14.27
N TYR A 107 3.67 14.37 14.02
CA TYR A 107 3.28 15.60 14.72
C TYR A 107 2.08 16.30 14.10
N CYS A 108 1.93 16.22 12.77
CA CYS A 108 0.80 16.76 12.02
C CYS A 108 0.73 16.11 10.62
N GLY A 109 -0.44 16.16 10.00
CA GLY A 109 -0.69 15.76 8.62
C GLY A 109 -1.71 14.62 8.47
N SER A 110 -1.46 13.68 7.56
CA SER A 110 -2.43 12.65 7.14
C SER A 110 -3.06 11.78 8.23
N PHE A 111 -2.46 11.64 9.41
CA PHE A 111 -3.01 10.80 10.49
C PHE A 111 -3.17 11.53 11.83
N VAL A 112 -2.80 12.81 11.89
CA VAL A 112 -2.86 13.65 13.09
C VAL A 112 -3.14 15.08 12.65
N GLU A 113 -4.18 15.72 13.17
CA GLU A 113 -4.49 17.13 12.85
C GLU A 113 -3.41 18.11 13.36
#